data_AF-A0A941ADA8-F1
#
_entry.id   AF-A0A941ADA8-F1
#
_cell.length_a   1.000
_cell.length_b   1.000
_cell.length_c   1.000
_cell.angle_alpha   90.00
_cell.angle_beta   90.00
_cell.angle_gamma   90.00
#
_symmetry.space_group_name_H-M   'P 1'
#
loop_
_entity.id
_entity.type
_entity.pdbx_description
1 polymer ?
#
loop_
_entity_poly.entity_id
_entity_poly.type
_entity_poly.pdbx_seq_one_letter_code
_entity_poly.pdbx_strand_id
1 'polypeptide(L)'
;MMNRNPRIQEILSGILLLAARRKGPIPVSQIHSILHAMKAHESILSGLRFSLTGAVCYSREIDQAIGRLSDDGFLKLVDGSVRIGENSHEFGEYLSGFLTNSQIEAVHSVSIRFHNRLRRDAREPRPHP
;
A
#
# COMPACT_ATOMS: atom_id res chain seq x y z
N MET A 1 2.67 -5.24 -28.20
CA MET A 1 2.67 -5.36 -26.72
C MET A 1 2.99 -4.00 -26.13
N MET A 2 2.04 -3.34 -25.47
CA MET A 2 2.31 -2.05 -24.82
C MET A 2 3.17 -2.30 -23.59
N ASN A 3 4.37 -1.73 -23.59
CA ASN A 3 5.28 -1.71 -22.45
C ASN A 3 4.71 -0.72 -21.41
N ARG A 4 3.64 -1.13 -20.71
CA ARG A 4 3.07 -0.33 -19.61
C ARG A 4 3.99 -0.51 -18.42
N ASN A 5 4.97 0.38 -18.32
CA ASN A 5 5.71 0.52 -17.09
C ASN A 5 4.69 0.99 -16.04
N PRO A 6 4.42 0.18 -15.00
CA PRO A 6 3.34 0.47 -14.08
C PRO A 6 3.76 1.69 -13.29
N ARG A 7 2.91 2.71 -13.29
CA ARG A 7 3.13 3.89 -12.48
C ARG A 7 3.10 3.49 -11.00
N ILE A 8 3.89 4.18 -10.19
CA ILE A 8 4.07 3.84 -8.77
C ILE A 8 2.73 3.88 -7.99
N GLN A 9 1.79 4.70 -8.45
CA GLN A 9 0.48 4.83 -7.83
C GLN A 9 -0.34 3.54 -7.95
N GLU A 10 -0.27 2.84 -9.08
CA GLU A 10 -1.02 1.62 -9.37
C GLU A 10 -0.43 0.42 -8.60
N ILE A 11 0.90 0.40 -8.46
CA ILE A 11 1.63 -0.53 -7.60
C ILE A 11 1.18 -0.33 -6.15
N LEU A 12 1.17 0.91 -5.67
CA LEU A 12 0.74 1.25 -4.31
C LEU A 12 -0.71 0.89 -4.08
N SER A 13 -1.60 1.26 -4.99
CA SER A 13 -3.02 0.93 -4.91
C SER A 13 -3.22 -0.58 -4.75
N GLY A 14 -2.52 -1.38 -5.56
CA GLY A 14 -2.57 -2.84 -5.46
C GLY A 14 -2.06 -3.38 -4.13
N ILE A 15 -0.92 -2.88 -3.65
CA ILE A 15 -0.35 -3.30 -2.36
C ILE A 15 -1.32 -3.00 -1.20
N LEU A 16 -1.82 -1.76 -1.14
CA LEU A 16 -2.68 -1.30 -0.04
C LEU A 16 -4.01 -2.04 -0.02
N LEU A 17 -4.63 -2.22 -1.18
CA LEU A 17 -5.92 -2.89 -1.29
C LEU A 17 -5.81 -4.38 -0.95
N LEU A 18 -4.76 -5.08 -1.42
CA LEU A 18 -4.49 -6.47 -1.06
C LEU A 18 -4.18 -6.64 0.43
N ALA A 19 -3.43 -5.70 1.00
CA ALA A 19 -3.13 -5.71 2.42
C ALA A 19 -4.39 -5.49 3.28
N ALA A 20 -5.26 -4.54 2.89
CA ALA A 20 -6.50 -4.23 3.59
C ALA A 20 -7.52 -5.38 3.59
N ARG A 21 -7.47 -6.28 2.59
CA ARG A 21 -8.29 -7.52 2.57
C ARG A 21 -7.88 -8.51 3.67
N ARG A 22 -6.64 -8.45 4.15
CA ARG A 22 -6.12 -9.34 5.18
C ARG A 22 -6.47 -8.77 6.56
N LYS A 23 -7.74 -8.95 6.95
CA LYS A 23 -8.36 -8.68 8.26
C LYS A 23 -7.63 -7.66 9.17
N GLY A 24 -8.18 -6.45 9.24
CA GLY A 24 -7.86 -5.45 10.26
C GLY A 24 -7.72 -4.05 9.66
N PRO A 25 -8.10 -2.99 10.39
CA PRO A 25 -7.78 -1.62 9.99
C PRO A 25 -6.25 -1.44 9.94
N ILE A 26 -5.76 -0.74 8.92
CA ILE A 26 -4.33 -0.45 8.74
C ILE A 26 -4.11 1.04 9.07
N PRO A 27 -3.43 1.38 10.16
CA PRO A 27 -3.17 2.79 10.49
C PRO A 27 -2.33 3.46 9.40
N VAL A 28 -2.74 4.64 8.93
CA VAL A 28 -2.05 5.35 7.84
C VAL A 28 -0.58 5.61 8.20
N SER A 29 -0.29 5.96 9.46
CA SER A 29 1.07 6.17 9.96
C SER A 29 1.99 4.94 9.80
N GLN A 30 1.44 3.72 9.92
CA GLN A 30 2.19 2.49 9.71
C GLN A 30 2.43 2.21 8.23
N ILE A 31 1.50 2.61 7.34
CA ILE A 31 1.63 2.43 5.89
C ILE A 31 2.92 3.10 5.38
N HIS A 32 3.13 4.38 5.70
CA HIS A 32 4.33 5.10 5.24
C HIS A 32 5.61 4.48 5.80
N SER A 33 5.62 4.18 7.10
CA SER A 33 6.80 3.63 7.78
C SER A 33 7.22 2.28 7.20
N ILE A 34 6.25 1.38 6.97
CA ILE A 34 6.51 0.05 6.43
C ILE A 34 6.96 0.13 4.98
N LEU A 35 6.28 0.92 4.15
CA LEU A 35 6.68 1.08 2.75
C LEU A 35 8.05 1.74 2.61
N HIS A 36 8.41 2.66 3.50
CA HIS A 36 9.76 3.23 3.57
C HIS A 36 10.81 2.15 3.85
N ALA A 37 10.58 1.34 4.88
CA ALA A 37 11.49 0.24 5.25
C ALA A 37 11.56 -0.86 4.17
N MET A 38 10.50 -1.04 3.38
CA MET A 38 10.46 -2.03 2.29
C MET A 38 11.13 -1.53 1.02
N LYS A 39 11.11 -0.22 0.74
CA LYS A 39 11.69 0.38 -0.47
C LYS A 39 13.15 -0.04 -0.70
N ALA A 40 13.93 -0.25 0.36
CA ALA A 40 15.34 -0.69 0.26
C ALA A 40 15.51 -2.12 -0.29
N HIS A 41 14.46 -2.95 -0.23
CA HIS A 41 14.52 -4.38 -0.60
C HIS A 41 13.57 -4.74 -1.76
N GLU A 42 12.63 -3.85 -2.10
CA GLU A 42 11.62 -4.08 -3.13
C GLU A 42 11.86 -3.17 -4.33
N SER A 43 12.42 -3.70 -5.42
CA SER A 43 12.69 -2.94 -6.64
C SER A 43 11.44 -2.29 -7.23
N ILE A 44 10.27 -2.91 -7.06
CA ILE A 44 8.98 -2.39 -7.49
C ILE A 44 8.56 -1.11 -6.75
N LEU A 45 9.16 -0.82 -5.59
CA LEU A 45 8.96 0.41 -4.81
C LEU A 45 10.03 1.48 -5.06
N SER A 46 10.99 1.22 -5.95
CA SER A 46 12.13 2.12 -6.20
C SER A 46 11.72 3.54 -6.61
N GLY A 47 10.58 3.69 -7.29
CA GLY A 47 10.03 4.99 -7.71
C GLY A 47 9.43 5.85 -6.59
N LEU A 48 9.24 5.30 -5.38
CA LEU A 48 8.51 5.98 -4.31
C LEU A 48 9.36 7.00 -3.57
N ARG A 49 8.91 8.26 -3.44
CA ARG A 49 9.69 9.30 -2.76
C ARG A 49 9.16 9.54 -1.36
N PHE A 50 10.09 9.76 -0.43
CA PHE A 50 9.76 10.13 0.93
C PHE A 50 10.33 11.50 1.26
N SER A 51 9.53 12.31 1.93
CA SER A 51 9.96 13.49 2.65
C SER A 51 10.13 13.13 4.12
N LEU A 52 11.21 13.63 4.72
CA LEU A 52 11.40 13.53 6.16
C LEU A 52 10.65 14.68 6.84
N THR A 53 9.61 14.38 7.60
CA THR A 53 8.86 15.36 8.40
C THR A 53 8.98 14.99 9.87
N GLY A 54 9.94 15.60 10.55
CA GLY A 54 10.28 15.24 11.94
C GLY A 54 10.77 13.79 12.05
N ALA A 55 10.18 13.02 12.97
CA ALA A 55 10.52 11.61 13.19
C ALA A 55 9.77 10.63 12.26
N VAL A 56 8.94 11.13 11.33
CA VAL A 56 8.08 10.29 10.48
C VAL A 56 8.48 10.44 9.01
N CYS A 57 8.65 9.29 8.35
CA CYS A 57 8.81 9.24 6.90
C CYS A 57 7.44 9.37 6.26
N TYR A 58 7.26 10.38 5.39
CA TYR A 58 5.99 10.65 4.72
C TYR A 58 6.16 10.58 3.19
N SER A 59 5.16 10.10 2.47
CA SER A 59 5.17 10.05 1.00
C SER A 59 3.83 10.52 0.47
N ARG A 60 3.89 11.51 -0.43
CA ARG A 60 2.69 12.05 -1.10
C ARG A 60 2.04 11.00 -2.01
N GLU A 61 2.84 10.15 -2.63
CA GLU A 61 2.35 9.09 -3.52
C GLU A 61 1.50 8.06 -2.76
N ILE A 62 1.85 7.79 -1.50
CA ILE A 62 1.05 6.93 -0.61
C ILE A 62 -0.30 7.58 -0.32
N ASP A 63 -0.33 8.85 0.06
CA ASP A 63 -1.57 9.57 0.34
C ASP A 63 -2.46 9.69 -0.89
N GLN A 64 -1.87 9.94 -2.06
CA GLN A 64 -2.61 9.97 -3.32
C GLN A 64 -3.19 8.60 -3.68
N ALA A 65 -2.50 7.51 -3.39
CA ALA A 65 -3.02 6.16 -3.58
C ALA A 65 -4.17 5.85 -2.60
N ILE A 66 -4.04 6.22 -1.32
CA ILE A 66 -5.10 6.05 -0.31
C ILE A 66 -6.33 6.89 -0.68
N GLY A 67 -6.13 8.16 -1.05
CA GLY A 67 -7.20 9.07 -1.45
C GLY A 67 -7.96 8.53 -2.65
N ARG A 68 -7.27 8.20 -3.73
CA ARG A 68 -7.90 7.63 -4.93
C ARG A 68 -8.67 6.35 -4.64
N LEU A 69 -8.09 5.41 -3.89
CA LEU A 69 -8.79 4.18 -3.52
C LEU A 69 -10.00 4.44 -2.61
N SER A 70 -9.97 5.50 -1.82
CA SER A 70 -11.11 5.89 -0.98
C SER A 70 -12.21 6.56 -1.79
N ASP A 71 -11.84 7.45 -2.72
CA ASP A 71 -12.75 8.13 -3.65
C ASP A 71 -13.45 7.11 -4.56
N ASP A 72 -12.72 6.11 -5.04
CA ASP A 72 -13.25 5.01 -5.86
C ASP A 72 -14.02 3.95 -5.04
N GLY A 73 -14.11 4.11 -3.71
CA GLY A 73 -14.86 3.21 -2.82
C GLY A 73 -14.20 1.84 -2.54
N PHE A 74 -12.95 1.65 -2.98
CA PHE A 74 -12.17 0.43 -2.70
C PHE A 74 -11.65 0.36 -1.27
N LEU A 75 -11.38 1.51 -0.67
CA LEU A 75 -10.97 1.67 0.72
C LEU A 75 -11.94 2.61 1.45
N LYS A 76 -11.95 2.52 2.78
CA LYS A 76 -12.60 3.50 3.67
C LYS A 76 -11.59 3.98 4.70
N LEU A 77 -11.49 5.29 4.89
CA LEU A 77 -10.70 5.90 5.95
C LEU A 77 -11.58 6.09 7.19
N VAL A 78 -11.26 5.41 8.28
CA VAL A 78 -11.99 5.47 9.55
C VAL A 78 -10.98 5.60 10.68
N ASP A 79 -11.11 6.65 11.50
CA ASP A 79 -10.25 6.90 12.67
C ASP A 79 -8.74 6.84 12.34
N GLY A 80 -8.34 7.48 11.23
CA GLY A 80 -6.94 7.49 10.77
C GLY A 80 -6.41 6.15 10.27
N SER A 81 -7.30 5.18 10.03
CA SER A 81 -6.97 3.85 9.56
C SER A 81 -7.72 3.50 8.27
N VAL A 82 -7.04 2.78 7.39
CA VAL A 82 -7.57 2.27 6.13
C VAL A 82 -8.26 0.93 6.36
N ARG A 83 -9.48 0.78 5.84
CA ARG A 83 -10.27 -0.46 5.82
C ARG A 83 -10.71 -0.79 4.41
N ILE A 84 -11.11 -2.05 4.20
CA ILE A 84 -11.70 -2.49 2.94
C ILE A 84 -13.04 -1.75 2.69
N GLY A 85 -13.22 -1.25 1.46
CA GLY A 85 -14.45 -0.62 1.00
C GLY A 85 -15.40 -1.58 0.30
N GLU A 86 -16.56 -1.05 -0.09
CA GLU A 86 -17.66 -1.82 -0.70
C GLU A 86 -17.30 -2.29 -2.12
N ASN A 87 -16.53 -1.49 -2.86
CA ASN A 87 -16.13 -1.80 -4.25
C ASN A 87 -14.93 -2.76 -4.32
N SER A 88 -14.46 -3.30 -3.20
CA SER A 88 -13.28 -4.17 -3.15
C SER A 88 -13.38 -5.47 -3.95
N HIS A 89 -14.59 -5.86 -4.37
CA HIS A 89 -14.83 -7.01 -5.22
C HIS A 89 -14.40 -6.77 -6.68
N GLU A 90 -14.43 -5.52 -7.17
CA GLU A 90 -14.01 -5.13 -8.53
C GLU A 90 -12.48 -4.98 -8.67
N PHE A 91 -11.74 -5.27 -7.60
CA PHE A 91 -10.29 -5.13 -7.52
C PHE A 91 -9.50 -5.82 -8.65
N GLY A 92 -9.92 -7.03 -9.05
CA GLY A 92 -9.23 -7.78 -10.10
C GLY A 92 -9.30 -7.05 -11.45
N GLU A 93 -10.45 -6.46 -11.75
CA GLU A 93 -10.65 -5.64 -12.94
C GLU A 93 -9.87 -4.34 -12.86
N TYR A 94 -9.87 -3.69 -11.69
CA TYR A 94 -9.03 -2.52 -11.43
C TYR A 94 -7.56 -2.81 -11.72
N LEU A 95 -6.96 -3.84 -11.13
CA LEU A 95 -5.53 -4.12 -11.34
C LEU A 95 -5.20 -4.58 -12.76
N SER A 96 -6.02 -5.44 -13.36
CA SER A 96 -5.79 -5.92 -14.73
C SER A 96 -5.92 -4.80 -15.77
N GLY A 97 -6.65 -3.73 -15.47
CA GLY A 97 -6.69 -2.51 -16.28
C GLY A 97 -5.35 -1.78 -16.38
N PHE A 98 -4.46 -1.93 -15.39
CA PHE A 98 -3.20 -1.18 -15.30
C PHE A 98 -1.94 -2.03 -15.32
N LEU A 99 -2.00 -3.27 -14.83
CA LEU A 99 -0.85 -4.14 -14.58
C LEU A 99 -0.91 -5.40 -15.44
N THR A 100 0.24 -5.91 -15.85
CA THR A 100 0.37 -7.25 -16.43
C THR A 100 0.23 -8.33 -15.34
N ASN A 101 -0.06 -9.57 -15.73
CA ASN A 101 -0.13 -10.70 -14.77
C ASN A 101 1.14 -10.83 -13.93
N SER A 102 2.32 -10.69 -14.53
CA SER A 102 3.60 -10.73 -13.81
C SER A 102 3.75 -9.57 -12.80
N GLN A 103 3.26 -8.38 -13.13
CA GLN A 103 3.26 -7.24 -12.22
C GLN A 103 2.24 -7.44 -11.08
N ILE A 104 1.08 -8.02 -11.37
CA ILE A 104 0.07 -8.39 -10.37
C ILE A 104 0.66 -9.40 -9.37
N GLU A 105 1.36 -10.43 -9.85
CA GLU A 105 2.04 -11.41 -8.99
C GLU A 105 3.10 -10.75 -8.10
N ALA A 106 3.91 -9.84 -8.67
CA ALA A 106 4.89 -9.08 -7.90
C ALA A 106 4.22 -8.22 -6.82
N VAL A 107 3.18 -7.45 -7.18
CA VAL A 107 2.37 -6.66 -6.24
C VAL A 107 1.77 -7.52 -5.15
N HIS A 108 1.27 -8.71 -5.49
CA HIS A 108 0.73 -9.67 -4.52
C HIS A 108 1.81 -10.15 -3.55
N SER A 109 2.99 -10.53 -4.05
CA SER A 109 4.14 -10.90 -3.23
C SER A 109 4.56 -9.79 -2.26
N VAL A 110 4.63 -8.54 -2.74
CA VAL A 110 4.96 -7.38 -1.91
C VAL A 110 3.86 -7.10 -0.87
N SER A 111 2.59 -7.21 -1.23
CA SER A 111 1.47 -7.02 -0.29
C SER A 111 1.50 -8.03 0.86
N ILE A 112 1.89 -9.28 0.60
CA ILE A 112 2.08 -10.30 1.64
C ILE A 112 3.19 -9.86 2.60
N ARG A 113 4.34 -9.40 2.07
CA ARG A 113 5.46 -8.94 2.89
C ARG A 113 5.11 -7.69 3.69
N PHE A 114 4.38 -6.76 3.10
CA PHE A 114 3.82 -5.58 3.76
C PHE A 114 2.93 -5.98 4.94
N HIS A 115 1.94 -6.84 4.70
CA HIS A 115 1.03 -7.31 5.75
C HIS A 115 1.77 -8.06 6.87
N ASN A 116 2.78 -8.86 6.52
CA ASN A 116 3.61 -9.56 7.52
C ASN A 116 4.39 -8.60 8.40
N ARG A 117 4.93 -7.50 7.85
CA ARG A 117 5.60 -6.45 8.62
C ARG A 117 4.61 -5.69 9.50
N LEU A 118 3.44 -5.33 8.96
CA LEU A 118 2.36 -4.70 9.73
C LEU A 118 2.00 -5.52 10.97
N ARG A 119 1.86 -6.84 10.82
CA ARG A 119 1.56 -7.74 11.94
C ARG A 119 2.69 -7.85 12.96
N ARG A 120 3.96 -7.70 12.55
CA ARG A 120 5.12 -7.69 13.45
C ARG A 120 5.16 -6.40 14.26
N ASP A 121 5.05 -5.25 13.61
CA ASP A 121 5.01 -3.94 14.28
C ASP A 121 3.81 -3.81 15.23
N ALA A 122 2.66 -4.42 14.91
CA ALA A 122 1.51 -4.48 15.81
C ALA A 122 1.72 -5.38 17.06
N ARG A 123 2.64 -6.35 16.99
CA ARG A 123 2.98 -7.25 18.11
C ARG A 123 4.13 -6.74 18.97
N GLU A 124 4.99 -5.91 18.42
CA GLU A 124 6.10 -5.25 19.11
C GLU A 124 5.81 -3.74 19.18
N PRO A 125 4.96 -3.29 20.13
CA PRO A 125 4.82 -1.87 20.39
C PRO A 125 6.20 -1.36 20.81
N ARG A 126 6.83 -0.53 19.96
CA ARG A 126 8.15 0.04 20.27
C ARG A 126 8.06 0.76 21.62
N PRO A 127 8.95 0.49 22.59
CA PRO A 127 9.03 1.31 23.77
C PRO A 127 9.39 2.73 23.32
N HIS A 128 8.56 3.71 23.67
CA HIS A 128 8.93 5.11 23.53
C HIS A 128 10.09 5.40 24.50
N PRO A 129 11.18 6.04 24.04
CA PRO A 129 12.18 6.60 24.95
C PRO A 129 11.59 7.76 25.77
#